data_AF-A0A2V6N1N0-F1
#
_entry.id   AF-A0A2V6N1N0-F1
#
_cell.length_a   1.000
_cell.length_b   1.000
_cell.length_c   1.000
_cell.angle_alpha   90.00
_cell.angle_beta   90.00
_cell.angle_gamma   90.00
#
_symmetry.space_group_name_H-M   'P 1'
#
loop_
_entity.id
_entity.type
_entity.pdbx_description
1 polymer ?
#
loop_
_entity_poly.entity_id
_entity_poly.type
_entity_poly.pdbx_seq_one_letter_code
_entity_poly.pdbx_strand_id
1 'polypeptide(L)'
;MAIVRQPKRVSRFGLIAFISLWVSAASLSGQTTSASPSPAATAKKEKKKEKQPADNTNPLLGGVKGAPTNGPVTTEIYADDAFFDSNKNVGIFSGHVKVADPRFTLQSEKLTVYVTKGENQGLEKAIAEGNVAVVRDRPDPNGGAPTRAVGRSDQATYIASTGNVELRGTPRVQEGVNTHIATSPDTVMVVNQNGQLTTHGPSRTEIRQEPKTEEQKNETKPTPSSKPPGTS
;
A
#
# COMPACT_ATOMS: atom_id res chain seq x y z
N MET A 1 -16.34 36.88 -59.22
CA MET A 1 -17.80 36.66 -59.22
C MET A 1 -18.01 35.23 -58.72
N ALA A 2 -18.72 34.86 -57.64
CA ALA A 2 -19.68 35.48 -56.72
C ALA A 2 -19.24 35.15 -55.26
N ILE A 3 -19.20 36.04 -54.25
CA ILE A 3 -20.24 36.75 -53.45
C ILE A 3 -21.37 35.85 -52.91
N VAL A 4 -21.67 36.04 -51.60
CA VAL A 4 -22.97 35.85 -50.88
C VAL A 4 -23.07 34.51 -50.12
N ARG A 5 -23.36 34.39 -48.81
CA ARG A 5 -23.81 35.30 -47.74
C ARG A 5 -23.59 34.62 -46.37
N GLN A 6 -23.25 35.42 -45.36
CA GLN A 6 -23.66 35.21 -43.96
C GLN A 6 -24.94 36.03 -43.71
N PRO A 7 -25.80 35.62 -42.76
CA PRO A 7 -26.29 36.61 -41.80
C PRO A 7 -26.38 36.10 -40.34
N LYS A 8 -26.10 37.04 -39.42
CA LYS A 8 -26.31 37.04 -37.96
C LYS A 8 -27.80 37.18 -37.57
N ARG A 9 -28.16 36.65 -36.40
CA ARG A 9 -29.15 37.13 -35.38
C ARG A 9 -28.74 36.45 -34.05
N VAL A 10 -28.36 37.05 -32.92
CA VAL A 10 -28.73 38.21 -32.08
C VAL A 10 -30.10 38.12 -31.37
N SER A 11 -30.04 38.07 -30.01
CA SER A 11 -30.90 38.76 -28.99
C SER A 11 -31.15 37.82 -27.78
N ARG A 12 -30.57 38.00 -26.57
CA ARG A 12 -30.76 39.00 -25.48
C ARG A 12 -32.03 38.81 -24.62
N PHE A 13 -31.85 39.11 -23.31
CA PHE A 13 -32.74 39.21 -22.13
C PHE A 13 -32.57 38.04 -21.13
N GLY A 14 -32.27 38.23 -19.84
CA GLY A 14 -32.32 39.45 -19.02
C GLY A 14 -31.41 39.42 -17.78
N LEU A 15 -31.14 40.65 -17.35
CA LEU A 15 -30.36 41.13 -16.21
C LEU A 15 -31.29 41.18 -14.98
N ILE A 16 -30.89 40.62 -13.83
CA ILE A 16 -31.42 41.04 -12.52
C ILE A 16 -30.24 41.25 -11.58
N ALA A 17 -30.02 42.52 -11.24
CA ALA A 17 -29.13 42.97 -10.20
C ALA A 17 -29.87 42.97 -8.86
N PHE A 18 -29.24 42.42 -7.82
CA PHE A 18 -29.63 42.69 -6.43
C PHE A 18 -28.45 43.38 -5.74
N ILE A 19 -28.58 44.70 -5.61
CA ILE A 19 -27.77 45.55 -4.74
C ILE A 19 -28.60 45.77 -3.48
N SER A 20 -28.09 45.35 -2.34
CA SER A 20 -28.56 45.79 -1.03
C SER A 20 -27.36 45.99 -0.12
N LEU A 21 -27.14 47.26 0.15
CA LEU A 21 -26.07 47.90 0.91
C LEU A 21 -26.43 47.84 2.39
N TRP A 22 -25.59 47.24 3.24
CA TRP A 22 -25.63 47.50 4.69
C TRP A 22 -24.31 48.12 5.12
N VAL A 23 -24.45 49.30 5.72
CA VAL A 23 -23.41 50.22 6.14
C VAL A 23 -22.77 49.72 7.43
N SER A 24 -21.43 49.68 7.45
CA SER A 24 -20.63 49.54 8.66
C SER A 24 -20.69 50.83 9.48
N ALA A 25 -20.99 50.73 10.78
CA ALA A 25 -20.68 51.76 11.75
C ALA A 25 -19.78 51.15 12.83
N ALA A 26 -18.47 51.35 12.65
CA ALA A 26 -17.50 51.21 13.73
C ALA A 26 -17.58 52.45 14.61
N SER A 27 -17.76 52.26 15.92
CA SER A 27 -17.43 53.28 16.91
C SER A 27 -16.28 52.75 17.78
N LEU A 28 -15.16 53.43 17.63
CA LEU A 28 -13.95 53.30 18.42
C LEU A 28 -14.18 54.04 19.75
N SER A 29 -13.83 53.42 20.88
CA SER A 29 -13.67 54.14 22.14
C SER A 29 -12.56 53.49 22.97
N GLY A 30 -11.43 54.20 23.02
CA GLY A 30 -10.67 54.47 24.24
C GLY A 30 -10.01 53.31 24.98
N GLN A 31 -8.73 53.13 24.71
CA GLN A 31 -7.78 52.48 25.63
C GLN A 31 -7.37 53.49 26.72
N THR A 32 -7.48 53.11 27.99
CA THR A 32 -6.64 53.63 29.08
C THR A 32 -6.35 52.52 30.09
N THR A 33 -5.19 52.66 30.71
CA THR A 33 -4.37 51.66 31.39
C THR A 33 -4.72 51.47 32.88
N SER A 34 -4.20 50.37 33.45
CA SER A 34 -3.54 50.25 34.79
C SER A 34 -4.19 49.30 35.82
N ALA A 35 -3.48 48.19 36.05
CA ALA A 35 -3.13 47.52 37.34
C ALA A 35 -4.20 46.93 38.32
N SER A 36 -4.07 45.59 38.50
CA SER A 36 -4.31 44.65 39.64
C SER A 36 -4.69 45.20 41.03
N PRO A 37 -5.36 44.43 41.95
CA PRO A 37 -5.14 42.99 42.22
C PRO A 37 -6.38 42.11 42.53
N SER A 38 -6.17 40.78 42.54
CA SER A 38 -7.10 39.76 43.07
C SER A 38 -7.15 39.78 44.60
N PRO A 39 -8.29 39.39 45.22
CA PRO A 39 -8.27 38.13 45.99
C PRO A 39 -9.57 37.29 45.94
N ALA A 40 -9.37 35.99 45.68
CA ALA A 40 -9.90 34.78 46.34
C ALA A 40 -11.39 34.57 46.71
N ALA A 41 -11.75 33.26 46.61
CA ALA A 41 -12.92 32.52 47.13
C ALA A 41 -14.12 32.42 46.15
N THR A 42 -14.72 31.27 45.81
CA THR A 42 -14.73 29.93 46.41
C THR A 42 -15.34 28.96 45.39
N ALA A 43 -14.75 27.79 45.12
CA ALA A 43 -15.47 26.58 44.69
C ALA A 43 -14.61 25.31 44.78
N LYS A 44 -15.12 24.35 45.55
CA LYS A 44 -14.77 22.91 45.67
C LYS A 44 -14.49 22.27 44.28
N LYS A 45 -13.69 21.20 44.11
CA LYS A 45 -13.65 19.92 44.83
C LYS A 45 -12.45 19.08 44.35
N GLU A 46 -11.98 18.19 45.21
CA GLU A 46 -10.79 17.35 45.08
C GLU A 46 -10.87 16.18 44.09
N LYS A 47 -9.67 15.85 43.60
CA LYS A 47 -9.08 14.65 42.98
C LYS A 47 -9.82 13.29 43.03
N LYS A 48 -9.75 12.59 41.88
CA LYS A 48 -9.30 11.18 41.73
C LYS A 48 -8.88 10.97 40.27
N LYS A 49 -7.61 11.11 39.86
CA LYS A 49 -6.48 10.16 39.85
C LYS A 49 -6.83 8.73 39.38
N GLU A 50 -6.65 8.49 38.09
CA GLU A 50 -6.44 7.17 37.47
C GLU A 50 -5.57 7.40 36.22
N LYS A 51 -4.24 7.46 36.39
CA LYS A 51 -3.25 6.38 36.18
C LYS A 51 -3.31 5.79 34.75
N GLN A 52 -2.51 6.41 33.87
CA GLN A 52 -1.95 5.76 32.68
C GLN A 52 -1.20 4.48 33.10
N PRO A 53 -1.32 3.38 32.35
CA PRO A 53 -0.21 2.51 32.07
C PRO A 53 0.43 2.97 30.75
N ALA A 54 1.66 3.45 30.85
CA ALA A 54 2.59 3.44 29.74
C ALA A 54 3.04 1.99 29.55
N ASP A 55 2.55 1.32 28.50
CA ASP A 55 3.19 0.10 28.01
C ASP A 55 4.08 0.48 26.83
N ASN A 56 5.35 0.72 27.20
CA ASN A 56 6.47 0.70 26.27
C ASN A 56 6.75 -0.76 25.91
N THR A 57 6.19 -1.22 24.80
CA THR A 57 6.70 -2.41 24.11
C THR A 57 6.93 -2.06 22.65
N ASN A 58 8.20 -1.86 22.30
CA ASN A 58 8.67 -1.84 20.92
C ASN A 58 8.13 -3.08 20.17
N PRO A 59 7.41 -2.92 19.05
CA PRO A 59 7.07 -4.05 18.19
C PRO A 59 8.19 -4.19 17.15
N LEU A 60 9.39 -4.55 17.61
CA LEU A 60 10.38 -5.17 16.74
C LEU A 60 10.43 -6.63 17.19
N LEU A 61 10.14 -7.55 16.26
CA LEU A 61 10.03 -9.02 16.44
C LEU A 61 8.59 -9.53 16.63
N GLY A 62 7.86 -9.62 15.52
CA GLY A 62 6.56 -10.32 15.44
C GLY A 62 6.17 -10.73 14.02
N GLY A 63 7.15 -10.95 13.14
CA GLY A 63 6.88 -11.41 11.78
C GLY A 63 6.77 -12.93 11.74
N VAL A 64 5.58 -13.49 11.99
CA VAL A 64 5.04 -14.69 11.32
C VAL A 64 3.53 -14.74 11.58
N LYS A 65 2.69 -14.53 10.56
CA LYS A 65 1.42 -15.27 10.44
C LYS A 65 0.92 -15.27 8.99
N GLY A 66 1.39 -16.25 8.22
CA GLY A 66 0.77 -16.67 6.97
C GLY A 66 -0.49 -17.51 7.22
N ALA A 67 -1.48 -16.95 7.90
CA ALA A 67 -2.83 -17.50 7.98
C ALA A 67 -3.80 -16.45 7.41
N PRO A 68 -4.90 -16.82 6.74
CA PRO A 68 -5.99 -15.88 6.50
C PRO A 68 -6.46 -15.38 7.87
N THR A 69 -6.09 -14.14 8.21
CA THR A 69 -6.56 -13.51 9.43
C THR A 69 -8.04 -13.20 9.22
N ASN A 70 -8.92 -13.98 9.84
CA ASN A 70 -10.35 -13.66 10.01
C ASN A 70 -10.58 -12.40 10.89
N GLY A 71 -9.57 -11.55 11.03
CA GLY A 71 -9.61 -10.29 11.76
C GLY A 71 -9.20 -9.13 10.84
N PRO A 72 -9.33 -7.88 11.30
CA PRO A 72 -9.00 -6.70 10.50
C PRO A 72 -7.57 -6.79 9.95
N VAL A 73 -7.41 -6.65 8.64
CA VAL A 73 -6.09 -6.49 8.01
C VAL A 73 -5.73 -5.02 8.08
N THR A 74 -4.67 -4.70 8.82
CA THR A 74 -4.15 -3.33 8.91
C THR A 74 -3.04 -3.14 7.89
N THR A 75 -3.17 -2.15 7.02
CA THR A 75 -2.11 -1.70 6.11
C THR A 75 -1.55 -0.38 6.62
N GLU A 76 -0.24 -0.32 6.85
CA GLU A 76 0.46 0.89 7.32
C GLU A 76 1.20 1.53 6.15
N ILE A 77 1.12 2.86 6.03
CA ILE A 77 1.76 3.64 4.97
C ILE A 77 2.63 4.72 5.63
N TYR A 78 3.92 4.70 5.31
CA TYR A 78 4.90 5.70 5.70
C TYR A 78 5.33 6.49 4.48
N ALA A 79 5.41 7.81 4.59
CA ALA A 79 5.83 8.73 3.53
C ALA A 79 6.29 10.06 4.13
N ASP A 80 6.98 10.87 3.34
CA ASP A 80 7.39 12.22 3.74
C ASP A 80 6.19 13.19 3.71
N ASP A 81 5.37 13.10 2.67
CA ASP A 81 4.18 13.92 2.47
C ASP A 81 2.93 13.06 2.25
N ALA A 82 1.79 13.55 2.75
CA ALA A 82 0.48 12.92 2.55
C ALA A 82 -0.62 13.95 2.32
N PHE A 83 -1.48 13.68 1.35
CA PHE A 83 -2.66 14.48 1.03
C PHE A 83 -3.87 13.57 0.87
N PHE A 84 -5.01 13.92 1.49
CA PHE A 84 -6.25 13.16 1.36
C PHE A 84 -7.40 14.07 0.91
N ASP A 85 -8.00 13.74 -0.23
CA ASP A 85 -9.20 14.40 -0.75
C ASP A 85 -10.42 13.55 -0.39
N SER A 86 -11.14 13.95 0.66
CA SER A 86 -12.34 13.24 1.14
C SER A 86 -13.50 13.27 0.14
N ASN A 87 -13.56 14.27 -0.74
CA ASN A 87 -14.61 14.33 -1.77
C ASN A 87 -14.36 13.27 -2.84
N LYS A 88 -13.09 13.03 -3.16
CA LYS A 88 -12.67 12.02 -4.15
C LYS A 88 -12.42 10.65 -3.54
N ASN A 89 -12.28 10.54 -2.21
CA ASN A 89 -11.87 9.33 -1.49
C ASN A 89 -10.51 8.83 -2.00
N VAL A 90 -9.59 9.77 -2.18
CA VAL A 90 -8.24 9.51 -2.71
C VAL A 90 -7.19 10.04 -1.73
N GLY A 91 -6.25 9.17 -1.35
CA GLY A 91 -5.02 9.53 -0.65
C GLY A 91 -3.84 9.53 -1.61
N ILE A 92 -2.96 10.53 -1.51
CA ILE A 92 -1.72 10.63 -2.26
C ILE A 92 -0.59 10.76 -1.25
N PHE A 93 0.39 9.87 -1.35
CA PHE A 93 1.57 9.83 -0.51
C PHE A 93 2.81 9.97 -1.39
N SER A 94 3.79 10.75 -0.97
CA SER A 94 5.00 11.01 -1.75
C SER A 94 6.23 11.14 -0.86
N GLY A 95 7.38 10.77 -1.42
CA GLY A 95 8.66 10.77 -0.72
C GLY A 95 8.84 9.51 0.13
N HIS A 96 9.86 8.71 -0.22
CA HIS A 96 10.27 7.50 0.51
C HIS A 96 9.12 6.59 0.95
N VAL A 97 8.13 6.38 0.08
CA VAL A 97 6.92 5.66 0.46
C VAL A 97 7.25 4.20 0.78
N LYS A 98 6.79 3.75 1.95
CA LYS A 98 6.83 2.35 2.39
C LYS A 98 5.46 1.93 2.85
N VAL A 99 4.99 0.81 2.32
CA VAL A 99 3.73 0.17 2.72
C VAL A 99 4.06 -1.14 3.42
N ALA A 100 3.52 -1.33 4.61
CA ALA A 100 3.52 -2.59 5.32
C ALA A 100 2.10 -3.15 5.36
N ASP A 101 1.86 -4.21 4.59
CA ASP A 101 0.65 -5.02 4.64
C ASP A 101 1.03 -6.43 5.13
N PRO A 102 0.20 -7.12 5.91
CA PRO A 102 0.48 -8.49 6.34
C PRO A 102 0.80 -9.47 5.19
N ARG A 103 0.37 -9.15 3.97
CA ARG A 103 0.57 -9.98 2.78
C ARG A 103 1.79 -9.58 1.96
N PHE A 104 2.27 -8.33 2.08
CA PHE A 104 3.40 -7.83 1.30
C PHE A 104 3.96 -6.53 1.87
N THR A 105 5.21 -6.23 1.55
CA THR A 105 5.76 -4.87 1.69
C THR A 105 5.93 -4.24 0.32
N LEU A 106 5.72 -2.93 0.24
CA LEU A 106 5.91 -2.16 -0.99
C LEU A 106 6.75 -0.91 -0.70
N GLN A 107 7.62 -0.57 -1.63
CA GLN A 107 8.36 0.70 -1.64
C GLN A 107 8.11 1.41 -2.97
N SER A 108 8.00 2.74 -2.93
CA SER A 108 7.90 3.58 -4.13
C SER A 108 8.22 5.04 -3.83
N GLU A 109 8.27 5.87 -4.86
CA GLU A 109 8.42 7.32 -4.70
C GLU A 109 7.07 8.01 -4.42
N LYS A 110 6.01 7.48 -5.04
CA LYS A 110 4.64 7.96 -4.89
C LYS A 110 3.67 6.79 -4.76
N LEU A 111 2.61 7.00 -3.99
CA LEU A 111 1.50 6.06 -3.85
C LEU A 111 0.18 6.82 -3.91
N THR A 112 -0.71 6.40 -4.80
CA THR A 112 -2.09 6.89 -4.88
C THR A 112 -3.04 5.79 -4.44
N VAL A 113 -3.81 6.04 -3.39
CA VAL A 113 -4.76 5.12 -2.79
C VAL A 113 -6.18 5.58 -3.08
N TYR A 114 -7.01 4.67 -3.58
CA TYR A 114 -8.44 4.85 -3.79
C TYR A 114 -9.20 4.05 -2.74
N VAL A 115 -10.15 4.70 -2.06
CA VAL A 115 -10.98 4.10 -1.01
C VAL A 115 -12.42 4.02 -1.50
N THR A 116 -13.11 2.92 -1.19
CA THR A 116 -14.53 2.75 -1.51
C THR A 116 -15.39 3.82 -0.82
N LYS A 117 -16.44 4.24 -1.52
CA LYS A 117 -17.44 5.18 -0.96
C LYS A 117 -18.50 4.41 -0.16
N GLY A 118 -19.08 5.06 0.85
CA GLY A 118 -20.20 4.53 1.64
C GLY A 118 -19.80 4.00 3.02
N GLU A 119 -20.67 3.22 3.66
CA GLU A 119 -20.52 2.77 5.05
C GLU A 119 -19.39 1.77 5.25
N ASN A 120 -19.04 0.98 4.23
CA ASN A 120 -17.94 0.03 4.23
C ASN A 120 -16.72 0.61 3.51
N GLN A 121 -16.14 1.66 4.08
CA GLN A 121 -14.91 2.26 3.56
C GLN A 121 -13.75 1.25 3.69
N GLY A 122 -13.10 0.98 2.57
CA GLY A 122 -11.97 0.07 2.48
C GLY A 122 -11.11 0.39 1.27
N LEU A 123 -9.89 -0.16 1.26
CA LEU A 123 -9.00 -0.03 0.12
C LEU A 123 -9.65 -0.62 -1.13
N GLU A 124 -9.77 0.17 -2.21
CA GLU A 124 -10.26 -0.30 -3.52
C GLU A 124 -9.08 -0.66 -4.41
N LYS A 125 -8.13 0.28 -4.53
CA LYS A 125 -6.98 0.19 -5.42
C LYS A 125 -5.84 1.06 -4.89
N ALA A 126 -4.60 0.61 -5.10
CA ALA A 126 -3.43 1.44 -4.88
C ALA A 126 -2.52 1.43 -6.11
N ILE A 127 -1.99 2.59 -6.48
CA ILE A 127 -1.07 2.77 -7.61
C ILE A 127 0.23 3.32 -7.04
N ALA A 128 1.27 2.51 -7.08
CA ALA A 128 2.64 2.90 -6.72
C ALA A 128 3.41 3.27 -7.99
N GLU A 129 4.14 4.37 -7.93
CA GLU A 129 4.91 4.92 -9.06
C GLU A 129 6.31 5.30 -8.60
N GLY A 130 7.30 5.05 -9.46
CA GLY A 130 8.70 5.39 -9.24
C GLY A 130 9.41 4.37 -8.36
N ASN A 131 10.47 3.75 -8.90
CA ASN A 131 11.36 2.82 -8.19
C ASN A 131 10.61 1.76 -7.36
N VAL A 132 9.58 1.16 -7.96
CA VAL A 132 8.68 0.28 -7.21
C VAL A 132 9.36 -1.04 -6.89
N ALA A 133 9.25 -1.46 -5.63
CA ALA A 133 9.64 -2.79 -5.17
C ALA A 133 8.55 -3.38 -4.29
N VAL A 134 8.07 -4.57 -4.65
CA VAL A 134 7.08 -5.35 -3.91
C VAL A 134 7.74 -6.63 -3.43
N VAL A 135 7.65 -6.92 -2.14
CA VAL A 135 8.20 -8.13 -1.53
C VAL A 135 7.07 -8.93 -0.90
N ARG A 136 7.03 -10.22 -1.21
CA ARG A 136 6.10 -11.19 -0.61
C ARG A 136 6.88 -12.36 -0.07
N ASP A 137 6.58 -12.74 1.16
CA ASP A 137 7.08 -13.96 1.77
C ASP A 137 5.96 -15.00 1.77
N ARG A 138 6.19 -16.13 1.09
CA ARG A 138 5.28 -17.26 1.08
C ARG A 138 5.76 -18.28 2.11
N PRO A 139 4.96 -18.61 3.14
CA PRO A 139 5.29 -19.69 4.06
C PRO A 139 5.49 -21.00 3.31
N ASP A 140 6.47 -21.80 3.72
CA ASP A 140 6.62 -23.15 3.21
C ASP A 140 5.49 -24.04 3.78
N PRO A 141 4.76 -24.79 2.95
CA PRO A 141 3.66 -25.65 3.42
C PRO A 141 4.07 -26.73 4.42
N ASN A 142 5.35 -27.11 4.44
CA ASN A 142 5.91 -28.12 5.34
C ASN A 142 6.62 -27.49 6.56
N GLY A 143 6.49 -26.17 6.75
CA GLY A 143 7.12 -25.45 7.87
C GLY A 143 8.60 -25.11 7.67
N GLY A 144 9.13 -25.25 6.46
CA GLY A 144 10.47 -24.79 6.09
C GLY A 144 10.62 -23.25 6.03
N ALA A 145 11.78 -22.79 5.57
CA ALA A 145 12.03 -21.37 5.38
C ALA A 145 11.07 -20.78 4.33
N PRO A 146 10.51 -19.57 4.54
CA PRO A 146 9.60 -18.96 3.59
C PRO A 146 10.31 -18.65 2.27
N THR A 147 9.61 -18.85 1.16
CA THR A 147 10.10 -18.44 -0.16
C THR A 147 9.81 -16.96 -0.36
N ARG A 148 10.86 -16.20 -0.65
CA ARG A 148 10.74 -14.76 -0.93
C ARG A 148 10.58 -14.50 -2.42
N ALA A 149 9.52 -13.79 -2.78
CA ALA A 149 9.29 -13.25 -4.11
C ALA A 149 9.45 -11.73 -4.10
N VAL A 150 10.17 -11.20 -5.09
CA VAL A 150 10.44 -9.76 -5.24
C VAL A 150 10.06 -9.29 -6.63
N GLY A 151 9.04 -8.45 -6.74
CA GLY A 151 8.65 -7.75 -7.96
C GLY A 151 9.23 -6.34 -7.97
N ARG A 152 9.78 -5.90 -9.10
CA ARG A 152 10.24 -4.52 -9.30
C ARG A 152 9.77 -3.99 -10.65
N SER A 153 9.45 -2.71 -10.70
CA SER A 153 8.88 -2.06 -11.88
C SER A 153 8.86 -0.54 -11.74
N ASP A 154 8.51 0.17 -12.81
CA ASP A 154 8.29 1.62 -12.75
C ASP A 154 6.96 1.96 -12.07
N GLN A 155 5.96 1.10 -12.27
CA GLN A 155 4.62 1.23 -11.67
C GLN A 155 4.12 -0.13 -11.16
N ALA A 156 3.40 -0.12 -10.04
CA ALA A 156 2.61 -1.26 -9.59
C ALA A 156 1.17 -0.82 -9.26
N THR A 157 0.19 -1.58 -9.73
CA THR A 157 -1.23 -1.39 -9.37
C THR A 157 -1.70 -2.58 -8.56
N TYR A 158 -2.11 -2.34 -7.31
CA TYR A 158 -2.78 -3.32 -6.45
C TYR A 158 -4.29 -3.14 -6.55
N ILE A 159 -5.01 -4.23 -6.80
CA ILE A 159 -6.49 -4.25 -6.87
C ILE A 159 -7.01 -5.02 -5.66
N ALA A 160 -7.77 -4.40 -4.78
CA ALA A 160 -8.14 -5.00 -3.50
C ALA A 160 -9.12 -6.17 -3.65
N SER A 161 -10.06 -6.10 -4.59
CA SER A 161 -11.06 -7.15 -4.82
C SER A 161 -10.46 -8.48 -5.24
N THR A 162 -9.33 -8.46 -5.96
CA THR A 162 -8.64 -9.67 -6.44
C THR A 162 -7.33 -9.94 -5.69
N GLY A 163 -6.77 -8.94 -5.02
CA GLY A 163 -5.42 -8.91 -4.45
C GLY A 163 -4.29 -9.08 -5.47
N ASN A 164 -4.58 -8.85 -6.76
CA ASN A 164 -3.58 -8.85 -7.81
C ASN A 164 -2.70 -7.61 -7.70
N VAL A 165 -1.41 -7.79 -8.01
CA VAL A 165 -0.45 -6.72 -8.23
C VAL A 165 -0.01 -6.77 -9.68
N GLU A 166 -0.38 -5.75 -10.44
CA GLU A 166 0.08 -5.56 -11.82
C GLU A 166 1.35 -4.70 -11.83
N LEU A 167 2.42 -5.21 -12.39
CA LEU A 167 3.71 -4.54 -12.54
C LEU A 167 3.88 -4.10 -14.00
N ARG A 168 4.26 -2.83 -14.22
CA ARG A 168 4.40 -2.20 -15.55
C ARG A 168 5.64 -1.32 -15.63
N GLY A 169 6.09 -1.03 -16.85
CA GLY A 169 7.33 -0.28 -17.07
C GLY A 169 8.54 -1.16 -16.77
N THR A 170 8.82 -2.10 -17.67
CA THR A 170 9.93 -3.06 -17.58
C THR A 170 9.95 -3.90 -16.28
N PRO A 171 8.85 -4.61 -15.95
CA PRO A 171 8.77 -5.36 -14.71
C PRO A 171 9.78 -6.54 -14.67
N ARG A 172 10.27 -6.82 -13.47
CA ARG A 172 11.06 -8.01 -13.16
C ARG A 172 10.54 -8.68 -11.89
N VAL A 173 10.48 -9.99 -11.89
CA VAL A 173 10.06 -10.80 -10.74
C VAL A 173 11.12 -11.85 -10.45
N GLN A 174 11.59 -11.90 -9.21
CA GLN A 174 12.52 -12.91 -8.73
C GLN A 174 11.84 -13.77 -7.66
N GLU A 175 11.91 -15.08 -7.80
CA GLU A 175 11.43 -16.05 -6.81
C GLU A 175 12.55 -17.07 -6.56
N GLY A 176 13.13 -17.03 -5.36
CA GLY A 176 14.34 -17.79 -5.05
C GLY A 176 15.49 -17.46 -6.02
N VAL A 177 16.00 -18.49 -6.70
CA VAL A 177 17.08 -18.39 -7.69
C VAL A 177 16.59 -18.10 -9.11
N ASN A 178 15.28 -18.14 -9.34
CA ASN A 178 14.68 -17.95 -10.66
C ASN A 178 14.30 -16.48 -10.86
N THR A 179 14.45 -16.00 -12.09
CA THR A 179 14.11 -14.61 -12.45
C THR A 179 13.32 -14.58 -13.75
N HIS A 180 12.25 -13.78 -13.77
CA HIS A 180 11.46 -13.48 -14.96
C HIS A 180 11.50 -11.98 -15.23
N ILE A 181 11.87 -11.58 -16.44
CA ILE A 181 12.20 -10.20 -16.80
C ILE A 181 11.46 -9.80 -18.06
N ALA A 182 10.79 -8.63 -18.06
CA ALA A 182 10.24 -8.03 -19.26
C ALA A 182 11.35 -7.57 -20.20
N THR A 183 11.16 -7.78 -21.51
CA THR A 183 12.07 -7.26 -22.54
C THR A 183 11.48 -6.07 -23.31
N SER A 184 10.27 -5.65 -22.94
CA SER A 184 9.59 -4.46 -23.48
C SER A 184 8.88 -3.69 -22.35
N PRO A 185 8.84 -2.34 -22.39
CA PRO A 185 8.10 -1.53 -21.43
C PRO A 185 6.59 -1.80 -21.41
N ASP A 186 6.03 -2.28 -22.53
CA ASP A 186 4.59 -2.61 -22.66
C ASP A 186 4.22 -3.94 -22.00
N THR A 187 5.22 -4.69 -21.51
CA THR A 187 5.00 -5.97 -20.85
C THR A 187 4.35 -5.75 -19.49
N VAL A 188 3.26 -6.47 -19.24
CA VAL A 188 2.56 -6.46 -17.95
C VAL A 188 2.78 -7.80 -17.27
N MET A 189 3.26 -7.75 -16.02
CA MET A 189 3.37 -8.92 -15.16
C MET A 189 2.35 -8.81 -14.04
N VAL A 190 1.54 -9.84 -13.82
CA VAL A 190 0.52 -9.85 -12.77
C VAL A 190 0.85 -10.94 -11.78
N VAL A 191 1.01 -10.55 -10.50
CA VAL A 191 1.21 -11.46 -9.38
C VAL A 191 -0.09 -11.54 -8.59
N ASN A 192 -0.71 -12.72 -8.55
CA ASN A 192 -1.95 -12.91 -7.78
C ASN A 192 -1.68 -13.20 -6.29
N GLN A 193 -2.73 -13.31 -5.47
CA GLN A 193 -2.60 -13.58 -4.02
C GLN A 193 -1.88 -14.91 -3.71
N ASN A 194 -2.02 -15.90 -4.58
CA ASN A 194 -1.33 -17.19 -4.45
C ASN A 194 0.15 -17.11 -4.87
N GLY A 195 0.57 -15.94 -5.39
CA GLY A 195 1.89 -15.68 -5.93
C GLY A 195 2.17 -16.40 -7.25
N GLN A 196 1.14 -16.75 -8.00
CA GLN A 196 1.30 -17.14 -9.40
C GLN A 196 1.56 -15.88 -10.22
N LEU A 197 2.47 -16.01 -11.19
CA LEU A 197 2.87 -14.95 -12.11
C LEU A 197 2.30 -15.22 -13.50
N THR A 198 1.56 -14.27 -14.05
CA THR A 198 1.14 -14.27 -15.46
C THR A 198 1.75 -13.08 -16.17
N THR A 199 2.28 -13.29 -17.38
CA THR A 199 2.95 -12.25 -18.15
C THR A 199 2.29 -12.07 -19.50
N HIS A 200 2.04 -10.81 -19.88
CA HIS A 200 1.53 -10.42 -21.18
C HIS A 200 2.54 -9.50 -21.85
N GLY A 201 3.12 -9.97 -22.97
CA GLY A 201 4.14 -9.25 -23.73
C GLY A 201 5.50 -9.97 -23.75
N PRO A 202 6.49 -9.40 -24.49
CA PRO A 202 7.83 -9.97 -24.61
C PRO A 202 8.56 -10.09 -23.25
N SER A 203 9.08 -11.28 -22.95
CA SER A 203 9.77 -11.54 -21.69
C SER A 203 10.84 -12.64 -21.83
N ARG A 204 11.70 -12.73 -20.81
CA ARG A 204 12.75 -13.74 -20.67
C ARG A 204 12.68 -14.36 -19.28
N THR A 205 12.83 -15.67 -19.21
CA THR A 205 12.91 -16.42 -17.95
C THR A 205 14.30 -17.03 -17.80
N GLU A 206 14.92 -16.83 -16.65
CA GLU A 206 16.14 -17.51 -16.22
C GLU A 206 15.79 -18.49 -15.09
N ILE A 207 16.00 -19.78 -15.34
CA ILE A 207 15.82 -20.85 -14.37
C ILE A 207 17.20 -21.36 -13.99
N ARG A 208 17.54 -21.30 -12.69
CA ARG A 208 18.82 -21.79 -12.18
C ARG A 208 18.60 -23.14 -11.53
N GLN A 209 19.35 -24.15 -11.99
CA GLN A 209 19.38 -25.47 -11.38
C GLN A 209 20.65 -25.56 -10.55
N GLU A 210 20.49 -25.81 -9.25
CA GLU A 210 21.64 -26.13 -8.41
C GLU A 210 22.15 -27.54 -8.78
N PRO A 211 23.46 -27.73 -8.94
CA PRO A 211 24.01 -29.06 -9.16
C PRO A 211 23.69 -29.94 -7.95
N LYS A 212 23.15 -31.15 -8.19
CA LYS A 212 22.93 -32.13 -7.13
C LYS A 212 24.29 -32.57 -6.58
N THR A 213 24.63 -32.16 -5.37
CA THR A 213 25.79 -32.72 -4.66
C THR A 213 25.51 -34.20 -4.33
N GLU A 214 26.48 -35.06 -4.59
CA GLU A 214 26.34 -36.53 -4.57
C GLU A 214 25.98 -37.16 -3.20
N GLU A 215 25.82 -36.37 -2.14
CA GLU A 215 25.48 -36.86 -0.80
C GLU A 215 24.04 -37.41 -0.68
N GLN A 216 23.14 -37.11 -1.63
CA GLN A 216 21.79 -37.71 -1.68
C GLN A 216 21.73 -39.08 -2.40
N LYS A 217 22.84 -39.63 -2.89
CA LYS A 217 22.85 -40.91 -3.61
C LYS A 217 23.00 -42.16 -2.70
N ASN A 218 23.28 -42.00 -1.41
CA ASN A 218 23.67 -43.14 -0.57
C ASN A 218 22.61 -43.70 0.40
N GLU A 219 21.36 -43.19 0.43
CA GLU A 219 20.30 -43.76 1.27
C GLU A 219 19.37 -44.76 0.57
N THR A 220 19.75 -45.30 -0.59
CA THR A 220 19.02 -46.44 -1.18
C THR A 220 19.98 -47.52 -1.68
N LYS A 221 20.76 -48.09 -0.75
CA LYS A 221 21.32 -49.43 -0.95
C LYS A 221 20.55 -50.40 -0.04
N PRO A 222 19.77 -51.35 -0.59
CA PRO A 222 19.15 -52.39 0.22
C PRO A 222 20.26 -53.24 0.83
N THR A 223 20.25 -53.35 2.15
CA THR A 223 21.09 -54.26 2.93
C THR A 223 20.83 -55.70 2.43
N PRO A 224 21.82 -56.44 1.91
CA PRO A 224 21.64 -57.86 1.67
C PRO A 224 21.52 -58.55 3.03
N SER A 225 20.32 -59.05 3.32
CA SER A 225 20.01 -59.87 4.49
C SER A 225 20.89 -61.12 4.49
N SER A 226 21.83 -61.22 5.45
CA SER A 226 22.62 -62.42 5.69
C SER A 226 21.74 -63.48 6.37
N LYS A 227 21.38 -64.51 5.60
CA LYS A 227 20.76 -65.73 6.08
C LYS A 227 21.71 -66.46 7.05
N PRO A 228 21.30 -66.88 8.26
CA PRO A 228 22.16 -67.69 9.13
C PRO A 228 22.25 -69.14 8.61
N PRO A 229 23.41 -69.80 8.73
CA PRO A 229 23.56 -71.20 8.35
C PRO A 229 22.80 -72.08 9.36
N GLY A 230 21.85 -72.86 8.86
CA GLY A 230 21.15 -73.89 9.62
C GLY A 230 22.08 -75.07 9.89
N THR A 231 22.16 -75.46 11.16
CA THR A 231 22.71 -76.72 11.63
C THR A 231 21.74 -77.86 11.33
N SER A 232 22.21 -78.90 10.64
CA SER A 232 21.78 -80.28 10.83
C SER A 232 22.88 -81.23 10.37
#